data_AF-A0A3T0VDT6-F1
#
_entry.id   AF-A0A3T0VDT6-F1
#
_cell.length_a   1.000
_cell.length_b   1.000
_cell.length_c   1.000
_cell.angle_alpha   90.00
_cell.angle_beta   90.00
_cell.angle_gamma   90.00
#
_symmetry.space_group_name_H-M   'P 1'
#
loop_
_entity.id
_entity.type
_entity.pdbx_description
1 polymer ?
#
loop_
_entity_poly.entity_id
_entity_poly.type
_entity_poly.pdbx_seq_one_letter_code
_entity_poly.pdbx_strand_id
1 'polypeptide(L)'
;MAQISFRISDESKIRADKVLEQQGYSAGSYLQGIVEYIAQNGTLPVVIEFRPAALNPEEVFQEAIFQSRETYVNWRTFCRNELQVNQMTPLDKLRTHIDAINTAYEFYQRNESVIRQAPSQMEKINGGDPFHPEMFSRCIEYFPPLFGYLRKAVSFVHMNNRPVQQGDLDEMEPVLVQAAKAIDELQAMANTSVSAETLARFMLRDIQEALSCAMESTREHISYMTARSWQQRMTLVLGEAEKKYKRLGTSEQDVALARLRHDTRRLATKVTEYVETTSEPMTGFDTNLLDQVVAFYNEVLSLSGYISASIRTDADQPGNSGNDSA
;
A
#
# COMPACT_ATOMS: atom_id res chain seq x y z
N MET A 1 30.76 32.16 12.44
CA MET A 1 30.73 30.97 13.32
C MET A 1 29.42 30.24 13.07
N ALA A 2 29.45 29.03 12.51
CA ALA A 2 28.25 28.22 12.32
C ALA A 2 28.01 27.41 13.59
N GLN A 3 26.86 27.62 14.24
CA GLN A 3 26.45 26.84 15.40
C GLN A 3 25.79 25.56 14.87
N ILE A 4 26.46 24.41 15.02
CA ILE A 4 25.88 23.11 14.67
C ILE A 4 24.88 22.75 15.78
N SER A 5 23.59 22.96 15.51
CA SER A 5 22.51 22.54 16.40
C SER A 5 22.22 21.06 16.22
N PHE A 6 22.69 20.21 17.13
CA PHE A 6 22.21 18.83 17.23
C PHE A 6 20.78 18.84 17.79
N ARG A 7 19.79 18.46 16.97
CA ARG A 7 18.42 18.21 17.45
C ARG A 7 18.28 16.73 17.80
N ILE A 8 18.16 16.45 19.09
CA ILE A 8 17.77 15.15 19.63
C ILE A 8 16.32 15.29 20.09
N SER A 9 15.45 14.32 19.81
CA SER A 9 14.08 14.36 20.34
C SER A 9 14.11 14.30 21.87
N ASP A 10 13.19 15.03 22.52
CA ASP A 10 13.14 15.10 23.98
C ASP A 10 13.01 13.70 24.61
N GLU A 11 12.25 12.82 23.97
CA GLU A 11 12.05 11.45 24.43
C GLU A 11 13.32 10.59 24.38
N SER A 12 14.11 10.70 23.31
CA SER A 12 15.39 10.01 23.19
C SER A 12 16.44 10.59 24.13
N LYS A 13 16.42 11.92 24.35
CA LYS A 13 17.29 12.60 25.30
C LYS A 13 17.03 12.12 26.73
N ILE A 14 15.77 12.11 27.17
CA ILE A 14 15.39 11.64 28.52
C ILE A 14 15.84 10.19 28.75
N ARG A 15 15.67 9.33 27.76
CA ARG A 15 16.12 7.92 27.86
C ARG A 15 17.65 7.80 27.91
N ALA A 16 18.37 8.61 27.14
CA ALA A 16 19.83 8.62 27.13
C ALA A 16 20.41 9.17 28.44
N ASP A 17 19.87 10.29 28.96
CA ASP A 17 20.30 10.90 30.21
C ASP A 17 20.17 9.92 31.38
N LYS A 18 19.08 9.14 31.44
CA LYS A 18 18.88 8.12 32.49
C LYS A 18 19.99 7.07 32.53
N VAL A 19 20.57 6.70 31.39
CA VAL A 19 21.66 5.71 31.31
C VAL A 19 23.00 6.38 31.61
N LEU A 20 23.21 7.60 31.11
CA LEU A 20 24.44 8.35 31.31
C LEU A 20 24.61 8.81 32.77
N GLU A 21 23.52 9.17 33.45
CA GLU A 21 23.52 9.56 34.86
C GLU A 21 24.01 8.43 35.77
N GLN A 22 23.72 7.17 35.43
CA GLN A 22 24.24 5.99 36.14
C GLN A 22 25.77 5.90 36.05
N GLN A 23 26.37 6.54 35.05
CA GLN A 23 27.81 6.62 34.83
C GLN A 23 28.37 8.01 35.22
N GLY A 24 27.55 8.87 35.84
CA GLY A 24 27.94 10.21 36.28
C GLY A 24 28.02 11.28 35.18
N TYR A 25 27.43 11.02 34.00
CA TYR A 25 27.44 11.95 32.87
C TYR A 25 26.03 12.45 32.51
N SER A 26 25.96 13.61 31.87
CA SER A 26 24.77 14.06 31.12
C SER A 26 25.01 13.90 29.62
N ALA A 27 23.95 13.80 28.81
CA ALA A 27 24.07 13.75 27.36
C ALA A 27 24.83 14.97 26.80
N GLY A 28 24.58 16.16 27.36
CA GLY A 28 25.27 17.38 26.95
C GLY A 28 26.77 17.33 27.25
N SER A 29 27.15 16.97 28.49
CA SER A 29 28.56 16.89 28.89
C SER A 29 29.31 15.77 28.17
N TYR A 30 28.64 14.64 27.92
CA TYR A 30 29.23 13.50 27.22
C TYR A 30 29.51 13.80 25.75
N LEU A 31 28.55 14.41 25.05
CA LEU A 31 28.73 14.83 23.65
C LEU A 31 29.80 15.92 23.52
N GLN A 32 29.85 16.87 24.45
CA GLN A 32 30.91 17.88 24.49
C GLN A 32 32.30 17.22 24.65
N GLY A 33 32.44 16.26 25.56
CA GLY A 33 33.70 15.53 25.75
C GLY A 33 34.15 14.76 24.50
N ILE A 34 33.23 14.18 23.74
CA ILE A 34 33.53 13.53 22.45
C ILE A 34 34.05 14.56 21.43
N VAL A 35 33.40 15.73 21.33
CA VAL A 35 33.81 16.80 20.41
C VAL A 35 35.19 17.33 20.77
N GLU A 36 35.46 17.56 22.06
CA GLU A 36 36.77 18.00 22.55
C GLU A 36 37.86 16.95 22.28
N TYR A 37 37.56 15.67 22.49
CA TYR A 37 38.48 14.58 22.17
C TYR A 37 38.82 14.53 20.67
N ILE A 38 37.82 14.66 19.79
CA ILE A 38 38.04 14.68 18.33
C ILE A 38 38.90 15.88 17.94
N ALA A 39 38.62 17.05 18.51
CA ALA A 39 39.38 18.27 18.23
C ALA A 39 40.84 18.16 18.68
N GLN A 40 41.11 17.48 19.79
CA GLN A 40 42.47 17.32 20.33
C GLN A 40 43.27 16.22 19.62
N ASN A 41 42.61 15.09 19.29
CA ASN A 41 43.31 13.89 18.83
C ASN A 41 43.14 13.59 17.34
N GLY A 42 42.34 14.38 16.61
CA GLY A 42 42.11 14.21 15.17
C GLY A 42 41.49 12.87 14.77
N THR A 43 40.93 12.13 15.73
CA THR A 43 40.43 10.76 15.56
C THR A 43 39.07 10.62 16.23
N LEU A 44 38.19 9.83 15.62
CA LEU A 44 36.89 9.48 16.19
C LEU A 44 37.09 8.47 17.32
N PRO A 45 36.77 8.80 18.59
CA PRO A 45 36.97 7.89 19.72
C PRO A 45 36.02 6.68 19.67
N VAL A 46 34.88 6.83 18.99
CA VAL A 46 33.86 5.79 18.82
C VAL A 46 33.31 5.89 17.41
N VAL A 47 33.34 4.79 16.66
CA VAL A 47 32.54 4.63 15.45
C VAL A 47 31.16 4.20 15.89
N ILE A 48 30.20 5.12 15.90
CA ILE A 48 28.79 4.77 16.12
C ILE A 48 28.30 4.19 14.80
N GLU A 49 28.30 2.86 14.68
CA GLU A 49 27.50 2.21 13.66
C GLU A 49 26.04 2.53 13.94
N PHE A 50 25.40 3.26 13.02
CA PHE A 50 23.96 3.43 13.02
C PHE A 50 23.36 2.01 12.99
N ARG A 51 22.89 1.49 14.13
CA ARG A 51 21.93 0.40 14.08
C ARG A 51 20.73 0.99 13.34
N PRO A 52 20.36 0.47 12.15
CA PRO A 52 19.14 0.92 11.50
C PRO A 52 18.02 0.85 12.54
N ALA A 53 17.16 1.87 12.57
CA ALA A 53 16.00 1.92 13.46
C ALA A 53 15.38 0.52 13.48
N ALA A 54 15.24 -0.08 14.67
CA ALA A 54 14.80 -1.47 14.79
C ALA A 54 13.55 -1.64 13.93
N LEU A 55 13.70 -2.35 12.80
CA LEU A 55 12.62 -2.50 11.84
C LEU A 55 11.47 -3.18 12.58
N ASN A 56 10.29 -2.56 12.56
CA ASN A 56 9.12 -3.12 13.21
C ASN A 56 8.77 -4.44 12.49
N PRO A 57 8.89 -5.61 13.15
CA PRO A 57 8.66 -6.90 12.49
C PRO A 57 7.30 -7.01 11.81
N GLU A 58 6.27 -6.40 12.42
CA GLU A 58 4.92 -6.39 11.87
C GLU A 58 4.84 -5.59 10.57
N GLU A 59 5.48 -4.42 10.51
CA GLU A 59 5.51 -3.60 9.29
C GLU A 59 6.27 -4.28 8.17
N VAL A 60 7.40 -4.92 8.48
CA VAL A 60 8.20 -5.65 7.49
C VAL A 60 7.44 -6.88 6.97
N PHE A 61 6.73 -7.59 7.85
CA PHE A 61 5.87 -8.70 7.47
C PHE A 61 4.75 -8.25 6.54
N GLN A 62 4.01 -7.21 6.90
CA GLN A 62 2.94 -6.64 6.07
C GLN A 62 3.46 -6.15 4.71
N GLU A 63 4.63 -5.51 4.69
CA GLU A 63 5.24 -5.03 3.45
C GLU A 63 5.68 -6.21 2.55
N ALA A 64 6.19 -7.31 3.11
CA ALA A 64 6.49 -8.51 2.35
C ALA A 64 5.24 -9.15 1.72
N ILE A 65 4.13 -9.20 2.48
CA ILE A 65 2.83 -9.66 1.96
C ILE A 65 2.38 -8.74 0.82
N PHE A 66 2.42 -7.42 1.05
CA PHE A 66 1.99 -6.42 0.08
C PHE A 66 2.78 -6.50 -1.23
N GLN A 67 4.11 -6.60 -1.19
CA GLN A 67 4.92 -6.73 -2.41
C GLN A 67 4.62 -8.02 -3.17
N SER A 68 4.39 -9.12 -2.45
CA SER A 68 4.00 -10.39 -3.07
C SER A 68 2.63 -10.29 -3.75
N ARG A 69 1.66 -9.66 -3.07
CA ARG A 69 0.32 -9.41 -3.61
C ARG A 69 0.35 -8.48 -4.83
N GLU A 70 1.05 -7.35 -4.76
CA GLU A 70 1.18 -6.43 -5.91
C GLU A 70 1.78 -7.14 -7.12
N THR A 71 2.77 -8.00 -6.90
CA THR A 71 3.36 -8.80 -7.98
C THR A 71 2.33 -9.75 -8.59
N TYR A 72 1.55 -10.44 -7.77
CA TYR A 72 0.45 -11.29 -8.22
C TYR A 72 -0.61 -10.52 -9.02
N VAL A 73 -1.07 -9.36 -8.52
CA VAL A 73 -2.11 -8.55 -9.17
C VAL A 73 -1.60 -7.95 -10.49
N ASN A 74 -0.36 -7.47 -10.52
CA ASN A 74 0.27 -6.96 -11.74
C ASN A 74 0.40 -8.07 -12.80
N TRP A 75 0.79 -9.28 -12.38
CA TRP A 75 0.85 -10.43 -13.26
C TRP A 75 -0.54 -10.81 -13.80
N ARG A 76 -1.56 -10.90 -12.94
CA ARG A 76 -2.96 -11.13 -13.33
C ARG A 76 -3.45 -10.09 -14.35
N THR A 77 -3.10 -8.83 -14.13
CA THR A 77 -3.45 -7.71 -15.03
C THR A 77 -2.81 -7.91 -16.41
N PHE A 78 -1.52 -8.25 -16.44
CA PHE A 78 -0.81 -8.57 -17.67
C PHE A 78 -1.42 -9.77 -18.41
N CYS A 79 -1.72 -10.86 -17.70
CA CYS A 79 -2.36 -12.02 -18.31
C CYS A 79 -3.71 -11.69 -18.93
N ARG A 80 -4.51 -10.83 -18.30
CA ARG A 80 -5.85 -10.46 -18.78
C ARG A 80 -5.81 -9.51 -19.99
N ASN A 81 -4.88 -8.57 -19.99
CA ASN A 81 -4.92 -7.44 -20.93
C ASN A 81 -3.93 -7.58 -22.09
N GLU A 82 -2.85 -8.33 -21.90
CA GLU A 82 -1.70 -8.32 -22.81
C GLU A 82 -1.36 -9.68 -23.40
N LEU A 83 -1.67 -10.78 -22.71
CA LEU A 83 -1.48 -12.10 -23.28
C LEU A 83 -2.66 -12.45 -24.19
N GLN A 84 -2.35 -12.72 -25.47
CA GLN A 84 -3.33 -13.14 -26.46
C GLN A 84 -2.93 -14.49 -27.05
N VAL A 85 -3.90 -15.40 -27.14
CA VAL A 85 -3.70 -16.72 -27.76
C VAL A 85 -3.29 -16.54 -29.23
N ASN A 86 -2.37 -17.37 -29.68
CA ASN A 86 -1.77 -17.33 -31.03
C ASN A 86 -0.89 -16.08 -31.31
N GLN A 87 -0.56 -15.29 -30.30
CA GLN A 87 0.44 -14.22 -30.40
C GLN A 87 1.71 -14.58 -29.64
N MET A 88 2.84 -14.03 -30.07
CA MET A 88 4.09 -14.13 -29.33
C MET A 88 3.96 -13.35 -28.02
N THR A 89 4.46 -13.91 -26.93
CA THR A 89 4.53 -13.21 -25.64
C THR A 89 5.35 -11.93 -25.80
N PRO A 90 4.87 -10.76 -25.33
CA PRO A 90 5.65 -9.53 -25.36
C PRO A 90 6.79 -9.61 -24.32
N LEU A 91 7.95 -10.12 -24.73
CA LEU A 91 9.07 -10.46 -23.85
C LEU A 91 9.59 -9.29 -23.02
N ASP A 92 9.64 -8.08 -23.60
CA ASP A 92 10.11 -6.88 -22.87
C ASP A 92 9.22 -6.57 -21.67
N LYS A 93 7.90 -6.74 -21.84
CA LYS A 93 6.92 -6.54 -20.76
C LYS A 93 6.88 -7.72 -19.81
N LEU A 94 7.05 -8.93 -20.31
CA LEU A 94 7.18 -10.12 -19.47
C LEU A 94 8.36 -9.98 -18.49
N ARG A 95 9.49 -9.43 -18.95
CA ARG A 95 10.69 -9.24 -18.14
C ARG A 95 10.44 -8.32 -16.94
N THR A 96 9.65 -7.27 -17.08
CA THR A 96 9.33 -6.38 -15.95
C THR A 96 8.59 -7.13 -14.83
N HIS A 97 7.73 -8.08 -15.18
CA HIS A 97 7.05 -8.93 -14.19
C HIS A 97 7.98 -9.95 -13.54
N ILE A 98 8.91 -10.53 -14.31
CA ILE A 98 9.96 -11.41 -13.75
C ILE A 98 10.81 -10.65 -12.73
N ASP A 99 11.25 -9.44 -13.10
CA ASP A 99 12.08 -8.60 -12.23
C ASP A 99 11.32 -8.17 -10.98
N ALA A 100 10.00 -7.89 -11.08
CA ALA A 100 9.15 -7.60 -9.93
C ALA A 100 9.03 -8.79 -8.97
N ILE A 101 8.82 -10.02 -9.49
CA ILE A 101 8.81 -11.25 -8.68
C ILE A 101 10.13 -11.44 -7.95
N ASN A 102 11.25 -11.26 -8.65
CA ASN A 102 12.57 -11.41 -8.04
C ASN A 102 12.84 -10.33 -7.00
N THR A 103 12.44 -9.08 -7.25
CA THR A 103 12.56 -7.98 -6.28
C THR A 103 11.80 -8.27 -4.99
N ALA A 104 10.54 -8.72 -5.10
CA ALA A 104 9.74 -9.09 -3.93
C ALA A 104 10.33 -10.28 -3.17
N TYR A 105 10.88 -11.27 -3.89
CA TYR A 105 11.55 -12.41 -3.28
C TYR A 105 12.84 -12.01 -2.55
N GLU A 106 13.65 -11.14 -3.15
CA GLU A 106 14.85 -10.60 -2.52
C GLU A 106 14.52 -9.80 -1.27
N PHE A 107 13.43 -9.02 -1.29
CA PHE A 107 12.94 -8.33 -0.10
C PHE A 107 12.61 -9.33 1.02
N TYR A 108 11.86 -10.40 0.72
CA TYR A 108 11.58 -11.46 1.68
C TYR A 108 12.86 -12.09 2.23
N GLN A 109 13.78 -12.51 1.35
CA GLN A 109 15.03 -13.17 1.77
C GLN A 109 15.91 -12.29 2.65
N ARG A 110 16.07 -11.00 2.29
CA ARG A 110 16.87 -10.05 3.08
C ARG A 110 16.29 -9.80 4.46
N ASN A 111 14.96 -9.87 4.60
CA ASN A 111 14.25 -9.55 5.82
C ASN A 111 13.67 -10.77 6.55
N GLU A 112 14.00 -11.99 6.12
CA GLU A 112 13.36 -13.22 6.60
C GLU A 112 13.46 -13.36 8.13
N SER A 113 14.61 -13.04 8.72
CA SER A 113 14.82 -13.10 10.17
C SER A 113 13.93 -12.13 10.94
N VAL A 114 13.66 -10.95 10.38
CA VAL A 114 12.79 -9.92 10.97
C VAL A 114 11.33 -10.30 10.77
N ILE A 115 10.97 -10.76 9.57
CA ILE A 115 9.61 -11.21 9.24
C ILE A 115 9.15 -12.29 10.22
N ARG A 116 10.00 -13.31 10.46
CA ARG A 116 9.70 -14.42 11.39
C ARG A 116 9.43 -13.98 12.82
N GLN A 117 9.81 -12.76 13.22
CA GLN A 117 9.57 -12.21 14.55
C GLN A 117 8.24 -11.45 14.66
N ALA A 118 7.47 -11.33 13.57
CA ALA A 118 6.18 -10.63 13.58
C ALA A 118 5.18 -11.34 14.52
N PRO A 119 4.64 -10.66 15.56
CA PRO A 119 3.79 -11.30 16.56
C PRO A 119 2.49 -11.88 15.98
N SER A 120 1.94 -11.29 14.91
CA SER A 120 0.65 -11.69 14.33
C SER A 120 0.63 -13.10 13.74
N GLN A 121 1.80 -13.63 13.35
CA GLN A 121 1.94 -14.95 12.72
C GLN A 121 2.48 -16.04 13.66
N MET A 122 2.73 -15.72 14.92
CA MET A 122 3.33 -16.68 15.85
C MET A 122 2.26 -17.65 16.37
N GLU A 123 2.45 -18.93 16.11
CA GLU A 123 1.56 -20.01 16.55
C GLU A 123 2.20 -20.82 17.68
N LYS A 124 1.40 -21.20 18.68
CA LYS A 124 1.86 -22.05 19.77
C LYS A 124 2.03 -23.48 19.28
N ILE A 125 3.16 -24.10 19.59
CA ILE A 125 3.36 -25.52 19.33
C ILE A 125 2.53 -26.32 20.34
N ASN A 126 1.53 -27.03 19.84
CA ASN A 126 0.71 -27.92 20.66
C ASN A 126 1.56 -29.07 21.21
N GLY A 127 1.55 -29.26 22.54
CA GLY A 127 2.32 -30.30 23.23
C GLY A 127 3.67 -29.87 23.81
N GLY A 128 4.03 -28.58 23.71
CA GLY A 128 5.19 -28.00 24.39
C GLY A 128 4.97 -27.76 25.89
N ASP A 129 6.01 -27.32 26.61
CA ASP A 129 5.93 -26.94 28.02
C ASP A 129 4.88 -25.83 28.21
N PRO A 130 3.81 -26.03 29.02
CA PRO A 130 2.81 -25.01 29.31
C PRO A 130 3.39 -23.71 29.90
N PHE A 131 4.56 -23.80 30.55
CA PHE A 131 5.24 -22.67 31.17
C PHE A 131 6.22 -21.95 30.22
N HIS A 132 6.62 -22.60 29.13
CA HIS A 132 7.47 -22.04 28.08
C HIS A 132 6.92 -22.45 26.70
N PRO A 133 5.81 -21.84 26.25
CA PRO A 133 5.22 -22.19 24.97
C PRO A 133 6.23 -21.86 23.86
N GLU A 134 6.72 -22.90 23.20
CA GLU A 134 7.50 -22.75 21.98
C GLU A 134 6.56 -22.19 20.89
N MET A 135 7.03 -21.15 20.19
CA MET A 135 6.26 -20.44 19.18
C MET A 135 6.90 -20.67 17.81
N PHE A 136 6.08 -20.94 16.81
CA PHE A 136 6.49 -21.17 15.44
C PHE A 136 6.02 -20.04 14.53
N SER A 137 6.90 -19.59 13.62
CA SER A 137 6.58 -18.56 12.63
C SER A 137 5.89 -19.20 11.42
N ARG A 138 4.56 -19.04 11.31
CA ARG A 138 3.77 -19.67 10.24
C ARG A 138 4.14 -19.21 8.83
N CYS A 139 4.70 -18.02 8.65
CA CYS A 139 4.98 -17.48 7.31
C CYS A 139 5.94 -18.35 6.47
N ILE A 140 6.74 -19.20 7.11
CA ILE A 140 7.69 -20.12 6.46
C ILE A 140 6.96 -21.12 5.56
N GLU A 141 5.72 -21.46 5.89
CA GLU A 141 4.90 -22.40 5.12
C GLU A 141 4.34 -21.78 3.83
N TYR A 142 4.31 -20.45 3.72
CA TYR A 142 3.55 -19.76 2.67
C TYR A 142 4.42 -18.91 1.76
N PHE A 143 5.42 -18.16 2.27
CA PHE A 143 6.26 -17.31 1.42
C PHE A 143 7.07 -18.09 0.38
N PRO A 144 7.85 -19.14 0.74
CA PRO A 144 8.64 -19.86 -0.25
C PRO A 144 7.78 -20.52 -1.35
N PRO A 145 6.68 -21.23 -1.04
CA PRO A 145 5.79 -21.76 -2.07
C PRO A 145 5.14 -20.68 -2.93
N LEU A 146 4.73 -19.54 -2.35
CA LEU A 146 4.16 -18.41 -3.07
C LEU A 146 5.05 -17.94 -4.23
N PHE A 147 6.33 -17.68 -3.96
CA PHE A 147 7.27 -17.30 -5.01
C PHE A 147 7.55 -18.43 -6.01
N GLY A 148 7.49 -19.69 -5.56
CA GLY A 148 7.53 -20.85 -6.43
C GLY A 148 6.36 -20.87 -7.42
N TYR A 149 5.13 -20.61 -6.95
CA TYR A 149 3.94 -20.54 -7.79
C TYR A 149 4.02 -19.37 -8.78
N LEU A 150 4.40 -18.17 -8.33
CA LEU A 150 4.53 -17.01 -9.22
C LEU A 150 5.56 -17.23 -10.35
N ARG A 151 6.73 -17.79 -10.03
CA ARG A 151 7.74 -18.13 -11.05
C ARG A 151 7.26 -19.22 -12.01
N LYS A 152 6.56 -20.23 -11.50
CA LYS A 152 5.98 -21.30 -12.32
C LYS A 152 4.90 -20.74 -13.26
N ALA A 153 4.05 -19.83 -12.79
CA ALA A 153 3.06 -19.16 -13.63
C ALA A 153 3.69 -18.45 -14.83
N VAL A 154 4.78 -17.71 -14.59
CA VAL A 154 5.54 -17.07 -15.68
C VAL A 154 6.12 -18.09 -16.67
N SER A 155 6.64 -19.22 -16.18
CA SER A 155 7.30 -20.21 -17.02
C SER A 155 6.42 -20.83 -18.10
N PHE A 156 5.09 -20.86 -17.92
CA PHE A 156 4.16 -21.37 -18.93
C PHE A 156 4.10 -20.49 -20.19
N VAL A 157 4.32 -19.18 -20.05
CA VAL A 157 4.20 -18.21 -21.15
C VAL A 157 5.53 -17.57 -21.54
N HIS A 158 6.60 -17.83 -20.79
CA HIS A 158 7.96 -17.38 -21.10
C HIS A 158 8.62 -18.24 -22.17
N MET A 159 8.18 -18.06 -23.42
CA MET A 159 8.63 -18.83 -24.58
C MET A 159 9.09 -17.89 -25.70
N ASN A 160 10.35 -17.99 -26.11
CA ASN A 160 10.91 -17.10 -27.15
C ASN A 160 10.58 -17.54 -28.59
N ASN A 161 10.14 -18.79 -28.78
CA ASN A 161 10.10 -19.43 -30.11
C ASN A 161 8.73 -20.00 -30.49
N ARG A 162 7.67 -19.73 -29.73
CA ARG A 162 6.31 -20.12 -30.11
C ARG A 162 5.26 -19.13 -29.60
N PRO A 163 4.12 -18.98 -30.30
CA PRO A 163 2.98 -18.23 -29.79
C PRO A 163 2.36 -18.89 -28.55
N VAL A 164 1.70 -18.08 -27.72
CA VAL A 164 0.94 -18.55 -26.54
C VAL A 164 -0.21 -19.44 -26.99
N GLN A 165 -0.32 -20.62 -26.38
CA GLN A 165 -1.42 -21.55 -26.61
C GLN A 165 -2.44 -21.46 -25.47
N GLN A 166 -3.69 -21.85 -25.73
CA GLN A 166 -4.72 -21.90 -24.70
C GLN A 166 -4.32 -22.83 -23.54
N GLY A 167 -3.68 -23.97 -23.85
CA GLY A 167 -3.17 -24.89 -22.82
C GLY A 167 -2.14 -24.25 -21.89
N ASP A 168 -1.34 -23.29 -22.36
CA ASP A 168 -0.38 -22.57 -21.50
C ASP A 168 -1.11 -21.71 -20.45
N LEU A 169 -2.23 -21.10 -20.84
CA LEU A 169 -3.08 -20.31 -19.94
C LEU A 169 -3.86 -21.22 -18.98
N ASP A 170 -4.38 -22.34 -19.47
CA ASP A 170 -5.13 -23.31 -18.69
C ASP A 170 -4.25 -23.98 -17.61
N GLU A 171 -2.98 -24.24 -17.90
CA GLU A 171 -2.01 -24.78 -16.93
C GLU A 171 -1.50 -23.73 -15.93
N MET A 172 -1.47 -22.46 -16.35
CA MET A 172 -1.07 -21.35 -15.48
C MET A 172 -2.12 -21.05 -14.40
N GLU A 173 -3.41 -21.12 -14.74
CA GLU A 173 -4.50 -20.72 -13.85
C GLU A 173 -4.50 -21.44 -12.48
N PRO A 174 -4.38 -22.78 -12.40
CA PRO A 174 -4.31 -23.49 -11.12
C PRO A 174 -3.13 -23.04 -10.24
N VAL A 175 -2.00 -22.67 -10.86
CA VAL A 175 -0.81 -22.20 -10.14
C VAL A 175 -1.05 -20.80 -9.57
N LEU A 176 -1.74 -19.92 -10.31
CA LEU A 176 -2.15 -18.61 -9.80
C LEU A 176 -3.15 -18.73 -8.66
N VAL A 177 -4.05 -19.70 -8.68
CA VAL A 177 -4.95 -19.99 -7.56
C VAL A 177 -4.18 -20.41 -6.30
N GLN A 178 -3.09 -21.18 -6.43
CA GLN A 178 -2.25 -21.53 -5.28
C GLN A 178 -1.48 -20.33 -4.73
N ALA A 179 -0.98 -19.45 -5.60
CA ALA A 179 -0.37 -18.19 -5.18
C ALA A 179 -1.37 -17.31 -4.41
N ALA A 180 -2.60 -17.18 -4.92
CA ALA A 180 -3.67 -16.44 -4.27
C ALA A 180 -3.97 -16.97 -2.87
N LYS A 181 -4.13 -18.29 -2.71
CA LYS A 181 -4.34 -18.94 -1.41
C LYS A 181 -3.20 -18.65 -0.42
N ALA A 182 -1.96 -18.72 -0.86
CA ALA A 182 -0.82 -18.42 0.02
C ALA A 182 -0.82 -16.96 0.48
N ILE A 183 -1.18 -16.02 -0.41
CA ILE A 183 -1.34 -14.59 -0.05
C ILE A 183 -2.48 -14.42 0.96
N ASP A 184 -3.62 -15.08 0.74
CA ASP A 184 -4.79 -14.97 1.63
C ASP A 184 -4.48 -15.49 3.04
N GLU A 185 -3.78 -16.62 3.14
CA GLU A 185 -3.34 -17.18 4.43
C GLU A 185 -2.39 -16.23 5.16
N LEU A 186 -1.38 -15.71 4.46
CA LEU A 186 -0.47 -14.71 5.01
C LEU A 186 -1.23 -13.45 5.48
N GLN A 187 -2.17 -12.97 4.67
CA GLN A 187 -2.98 -11.79 4.98
C GLN A 187 -3.95 -12.04 6.14
N ALA A 188 -4.46 -13.26 6.31
CA ALA A 188 -5.31 -13.65 7.42
C ALA A 188 -4.56 -13.66 8.77
N MET A 189 -3.29 -14.08 8.77
CA MET A 189 -2.42 -13.95 9.96
C MET A 189 -2.26 -12.47 10.34
N ALA A 190 -2.03 -11.64 9.34
CA ALA A 190 -1.80 -10.21 9.47
C ALA A 190 -3.07 -9.40 9.85
N ASN A 191 -4.26 -9.85 9.47
CA ASN A 191 -5.53 -9.16 9.71
C ASN A 191 -6.41 -9.93 10.70
N THR A 192 -6.18 -9.69 11.99
CA THR A 192 -6.90 -10.42 13.05
C THR A 192 -8.34 -9.94 13.32
N SER A 193 -8.81 -8.87 12.67
CA SER A 193 -10.07 -8.19 13.07
C SER A 193 -11.02 -7.73 11.97
N VAL A 194 -10.59 -7.66 10.70
CA VAL A 194 -11.41 -7.06 9.62
C VAL A 194 -11.41 -7.96 8.40
N SER A 195 -12.59 -8.31 7.89
CA SER A 195 -12.72 -9.10 6.65
C SER A 195 -12.24 -8.33 5.43
N ALA A 196 -11.73 -9.04 4.42
CA ALA A 196 -11.30 -8.44 3.16
C ALA A 196 -12.42 -7.63 2.47
N GLU A 197 -13.66 -8.13 2.53
CA GLU A 197 -14.84 -7.42 2.02
C GLU A 197 -15.08 -6.08 2.74
N THR A 198 -14.95 -6.07 4.07
CA THR A 198 -15.11 -4.85 4.86
C THR A 198 -14.00 -3.84 4.55
N LEU A 199 -12.75 -4.31 4.39
CA LEU A 199 -11.63 -3.46 3.97
C LEU A 199 -11.86 -2.87 2.58
N ALA A 200 -12.38 -3.65 1.63
CA ALA A 200 -12.70 -3.18 0.28
C ALA A 200 -13.78 -2.10 0.29
N ARG A 201 -14.86 -2.29 1.07
CA ARG A 201 -15.92 -1.27 1.24
C ARG A 201 -15.37 0.03 1.83
N PHE A 202 -14.56 -0.05 2.87
CA PHE A 202 -13.96 1.15 3.46
C PHE A 202 -12.97 1.84 2.52
N MET A 203 -12.20 1.07 1.74
CA MET A 203 -11.35 1.62 0.69
C MET A 203 -12.17 2.38 -0.36
N LEU A 204 -13.27 1.79 -0.85
CA LEU A 204 -14.13 2.42 -1.85
C LEU A 204 -14.85 3.67 -1.33
N ARG A 205 -15.23 3.69 -0.05
CA ARG A 205 -15.75 4.89 0.62
C ARG A 205 -14.70 6.00 0.66
N ASP A 206 -13.47 5.68 1.05
CA ASP A 206 -12.40 6.68 1.10
C ASP A 206 -12.08 7.20 -0.31
N ILE A 207 -12.07 6.34 -1.33
CA ILE A 207 -11.91 6.77 -2.73
C ILE A 207 -13.05 7.71 -3.15
N GLN A 208 -14.30 7.41 -2.78
CA GLN A 208 -15.42 8.31 -3.05
C GLN A 208 -15.19 9.71 -2.49
N GLU A 209 -14.78 9.78 -1.23
CA GLU A 209 -14.50 11.05 -0.56
C GLU A 209 -13.30 11.77 -1.19
N ALA A 210 -12.27 11.05 -1.62
CA ALA A 210 -11.15 11.62 -2.37
C ALA A 210 -11.60 12.22 -3.71
N LEU A 211 -12.49 11.54 -4.44
CA LEU A 211 -13.06 12.04 -5.69
C LEU A 211 -13.94 13.28 -5.47
N SER A 212 -14.77 13.30 -4.42
CA SER A 212 -15.54 14.49 -4.05
C SER A 212 -14.64 15.68 -3.69
N CYS A 213 -13.56 15.42 -2.94
CA CYS A 213 -12.58 16.47 -2.62
C CYS A 213 -11.86 16.97 -3.88
N ALA A 214 -11.54 16.09 -4.83
CA ALA A 214 -10.97 16.48 -6.12
C ALA A 214 -11.93 17.44 -6.85
N MET A 215 -13.20 17.08 -7.00
CA MET A 215 -14.23 17.92 -7.63
C MET A 215 -14.32 19.31 -6.99
N GLU A 216 -14.39 19.37 -5.67
CA GLU A 216 -14.47 20.65 -4.94
C GLU A 216 -13.20 21.48 -5.09
N SER A 217 -12.02 20.85 -5.05
CA SER A 217 -10.73 21.55 -5.20
C SER A 217 -10.51 22.14 -6.60
N THR A 218 -11.20 21.61 -7.62
CA THR A 218 -11.05 21.99 -9.02
C THR A 218 -12.18 22.87 -9.57
N ARG A 219 -13.11 23.28 -8.69
CA ARG A 219 -14.29 24.06 -9.06
C ARG A 219 -13.89 25.44 -9.62
N GLU A 220 -14.58 25.89 -10.67
CA GLU A 220 -14.37 27.24 -11.22
C GLU A 220 -14.66 28.34 -10.19
N HIS A 221 -13.84 29.39 -10.22
CA HIS A 221 -13.95 30.57 -9.37
C HIS A 221 -13.85 30.32 -7.86
N ILE A 222 -13.34 29.17 -7.44
CA ILE A 222 -13.01 28.91 -6.04
C ILE A 222 -11.78 29.73 -5.60
N SER A 223 -11.77 30.19 -4.35
CA SER A 223 -10.58 30.83 -3.78
C SER A 223 -9.46 29.81 -3.55
N TYR A 224 -8.22 30.25 -3.69
CA TYR A 224 -7.05 29.38 -3.57
C TYR A 224 -7.02 28.64 -2.22
N MET A 225 -7.31 29.37 -1.13
CA MET A 225 -7.30 28.79 0.22
C MET A 225 -8.34 27.68 0.40
N THR A 226 -9.48 27.77 -0.28
CA THR A 226 -10.53 26.73 -0.22
C THR A 226 -10.17 25.55 -1.12
N ALA A 227 -9.62 25.78 -2.32
CA ALA A 227 -9.12 24.70 -3.17
C ALA A 227 -8.03 23.88 -2.47
N ARG A 228 -7.10 24.57 -1.79
CA ARG A 228 -5.99 23.95 -1.05
C ARG A 228 -6.49 23.10 0.12
N SER A 229 -7.50 23.53 0.86
CA SER A 229 -8.03 22.72 1.98
C SER A 229 -8.69 21.43 1.48
N TRP A 230 -9.42 21.47 0.38
CA TRP A 230 -9.97 20.28 -0.27
C TRP A 230 -8.89 19.34 -0.81
N GLN A 231 -7.85 19.88 -1.45
CA GLN A 231 -6.70 19.11 -1.94
C GLN A 231 -5.95 18.40 -0.79
N GLN A 232 -5.79 19.06 0.36
CA GLN A 232 -5.17 18.45 1.55
C GLN A 232 -6.02 17.30 2.09
N ARG A 233 -7.35 17.48 2.15
CA ARG A 233 -8.28 16.43 2.58
C ARG A 233 -8.26 15.24 1.62
N MET A 234 -8.27 15.49 0.31
CA MET A 234 -8.13 14.45 -0.72
C MET A 234 -6.88 13.61 -0.48
N THR A 235 -5.73 14.26 -0.22
CA THR A 235 -4.45 13.57 0.02
C THR A 235 -4.52 12.67 1.26
N LEU A 236 -5.12 13.17 2.36
CA LEU A 236 -5.27 12.41 3.59
C LEU A 236 -6.15 11.17 3.39
N VAL A 237 -7.30 11.34 2.76
CA VAL A 237 -8.26 10.25 2.56
C VAL A 237 -7.73 9.22 1.54
N LEU A 238 -7.03 9.67 0.50
CA LEU A 238 -6.33 8.76 -0.41
C LEU A 238 -5.27 7.93 0.34
N GLY A 239 -4.51 8.53 1.25
CA GLY A 239 -3.58 7.81 2.11
C GLY A 239 -4.26 6.72 2.96
N GLU A 240 -5.46 7.01 3.47
CA GLU A 240 -6.27 6.02 4.20
C GLU A 240 -6.82 4.89 3.31
N ALA A 241 -7.22 5.19 2.07
CA ALA A 241 -7.60 4.19 1.09
C ALA A 241 -6.42 3.28 0.73
N GLU A 242 -5.22 3.84 0.56
CA GLU A 242 -4.01 3.08 0.25
C GLU A 242 -3.61 2.13 1.38
N LYS A 243 -3.72 2.56 2.64
CA LYS A 243 -3.49 1.68 3.80
C LYS A 243 -4.47 0.50 3.82
N LYS A 244 -5.73 0.71 3.44
CA LYS A 244 -6.74 -0.36 3.36
C LYS A 244 -6.45 -1.31 2.21
N TYR A 245 -6.09 -0.79 1.05
CA TYR A 245 -5.67 -1.59 -0.11
C TYR A 245 -4.48 -2.51 0.23
N LYS A 246 -3.46 -1.99 0.95
CA LYS A 246 -2.30 -2.78 1.38
C LYS A 246 -2.67 -4.02 2.20
N ARG A 247 -3.82 -3.98 2.89
CA ARG A 247 -4.29 -5.03 3.78
C ARG A 247 -5.31 -5.96 3.12
N LEU A 248 -5.66 -5.74 1.86
CA LEU A 248 -6.57 -6.64 1.16
C LEU A 248 -5.90 -7.98 0.89
N GLY A 249 -6.68 -9.05 1.00
CA GLY A 249 -6.31 -10.35 0.42
C GLY A 249 -6.45 -10.32 -1.10
N THR A 250 -6.44 -11.48 -1.72
CA THR A 250 -6.74 -11.65 -3.12
C THR A 250 -8.24 -11.77 -3.37
N SER A 251 -8.68 -11.28 -4.52
CA SER A 251 -10.09 -11.28 -4.94
C SER A 251 -10.21 -11.19 -6.46
N GLU A 252 -11.36 -11.56 -7.01
CA GLU A 252 -11.65 -11.38 -8.44
C GLU A 252 -11.62 -9.91 -8.88
N GLN A 253 -11.81 -8.99 -7.92
CA GLN A 253 -11.84 -7.54 -8.15
C GLN A 253 -10.45 -6.90 -8.08
N ASP A 254 -9.40 -7.65 -7.77
CA ASP A 254 -8.07 -7.09 -7.51
C ASP A 254 -7.54 -6.22 -8.65
N VAL A 255 -7.72 -6.66 -9.90
CA VAL A 255 -7.31 -5.90 -11.09
C VAL A 255 -8.05 -4.56 -11.19
N ALA A 256 -9.35 -4.58 -10.90
CA ALA A 256 -10.18 -3.39 -10.95
C ALA A 256 -9.84 -2.41 -9.81
N LEU A 257 -9.65 -2.93 -8.59
CA LEU A 257 -9.25 -2.14 -7.42
C LEU A 257 -7.84 -1.55 -7.57
N ALA A 258 -6.90 -2.31 -8.14
CA ALA A 258 -5.55 -1.84 -8.43
C ALA A 258 -5.54 -0.70 -9.46
N ARG A 259 -6.33 -0.85 -10.53
CA ARG A 259 -6.52 0.22 -11.52
C ARG A 259 -7.15 1.45 -10.90
N LEU A 260 -8.22 1.29 -10.12
CA LEU A 260 -8.90 2.40 -9.48
C LEU A 260 -7.96 3.16 -8.53
N ARG A 261 -7.16 2.44 -7.74
CA ARG A 261 -6.11 3.03 -6.89
C ARG A 261 -5.10 3.83 -7.72
N HIS A 262 -4.62 3.26 -8.83
CA HIS A 262 -3.65 3.93 -9.70
C HIS A 262 -4.22 5.22 -10.31
N ASP A 263 -5.43 5.13 -10.88
CA ASP A 263 -6.10 6.25 -11.54
C ASP A 263 -6.44 7.37 -10.54
N THR A 264 -6.89 7.02 -9.34
CA THR A 264 -7.18 7.99 -8.26
C THR A 264 -5.90 8.68 -7.78
N ARG A 265 -4.78 7.95 -7.66
CA ARG A 265 -3.47 8.55 -7.32
C ARG A 265 -3.01 9.53 -8.39
N ARG A 266 -3.11 9.13 -9.66
CA ARG A 266 -2.76 9.99 -10.80
C ARG A 266 -3.60 11.27 -10.83
N LEU A 267 -4.90 11.14 -10.57
CA LEU A 267 -5.81 12.29 -10.42
C LEU A 267 -5.36 13.20 -9.27
N ALA A 268 -5.05 12.65 -8.10
CA ALA A 268 -4.60 13.44 -6.95
C ALA A 268 -3.31 14.22 -7.23
N THR A 269 -2.37 13.62 -7.97
CA THR A 269 -1.16 14.32 -8.47
C THR A 269 -1.54 15.49 -9.37
N LYS A 270 -2.44 15.27 -10.33
CA LYS A 270 -2.86 16.32 -11.28
C LYS A 270 -3.61 17.47 -10.62
N VAL A 271 -4.48 17.16 -9.65
CA VAL A 271 -5.16 18.16 -8.82
C VAL A 271 -4.16 18.96 -8.01
N THR A 272 -3.15 18.31 -7.43
CA THR A 272 -2.09 18.99 -6.67
C THR A 272 -1.30 19.94 -7.56
N GLU A 273 -0.84 19.47 -8.73
CA GLU A 273 -0.17 20.29 -9.74
C GLU A 273 -1.03 21.50 -10.15
N TYR A 274 -2.33 21.29 -10.37
CA TYR A 274 -3.28 22.35 -10.71
C TYR A 274 -3.39 23.43 -9.62
N VAL A 275 -3.65 23.00 -8.37
CA VAL A 275 -3.81 23.92 -7.24
C VAL A 275 -2.53 24.72 -7.00
N GLU A 276 -1.36 24.11 -7.18
CA GLU A 276 -0.07 24.78 -6.94
C GLU A 276 0.35 25.76 -8.06
N THR A 277 -0.19 25.63 -9.27
CA THR A 277 0.27 26.39 -10.45
C THR A 277 -0.74 27.41 -10.99
N THR A 278 -2.01 27.32 -10.58
CA THR A 278 -3.08 28.19 -11.08
C THR A 278 -3.08 29.55 -10.36
N SER A 279 -3.47 30.62 -11.07
CA SER A 279 -3.66 31.96 -10.52
C SER A 279 -5.06 32.17 -9.93
N GLU A 280 -5.19 32.99 -8.89
CA GLU A 280 -6.49 33.31 -8.27
C GLU A 280 -7.27 34.39 -9.06
N PRO A 281 -8.61 34.27 -9.23
CA PRO A 281 -9.46 33.11 -8.89
C PRO A 281 -9.19 31.91 -9.81
N MET A 282 -9.32 30.69 -9.27
CA MET A 282 -9.06 29.46 -10.00
C MET A 282 -9.93 29.38 -11.27
N THR A 283 -9.32 29.10 -12.42
CA THR A 283 -9.97 29.22 -13.75
C THR A 283 -10.54 27.90 -14.29
N GLY A 284 -10.75 26.90 -13.43
CA GLY A 284 -11.23 25.56 -13.80
C GLY A 284 -10.10 24.58 -14.17
N PHE A 285 -10.36 23.29 -13.96
CA PHE A 285 -9.47 22.16 -14.24
C PHE A 285 -9.95 21.38 -15.47
N ASP A 286 -9.03 20.77 -16.23
CA ASP A 286 -9.41 19.82 -17.29
C ASP A 286 -10.03 18.56 -16.66
N THR A 287 -11.35 18.44 -16.73
CA THR A 287 -12.10 17.37 -16.06
C THR A 287 -12.00 16.02 -16.76
N ASN A 288 -11.38 15.90 -17.94
CA ASN A 288 -11.34 14.64 -18.69
C ASN A 288 -10.84 13.46 -17.85
N LEU A 289 -9.76 13.65 -17.08
CA LEU A 289 -9.24 12.60 -16.18
C LEU A 289 -10.19 12.35 -15.01
N LEU A 290 -10.71 13.41 -14.39
CA LEU A 290 -11.65 13.33 -13.27
C LEU A 290 -12.90 12.52 -13.65
N ASP A 291 -13.50 12.86 -14.79
CA ASP A 291 -14.69 12.20 -15.33
C ASP A 291 -14.43 10.72 -15.64
N GLN A 292 -13.26 10.40 -16.20
CA GLN A 292 -12.84 9.02 -16.43
C GLN A 292 -12.69 8.22 -15.13
N VAL A 293 -12.06 8.78 -14.10
CA VAL A 293 -11.89 8.08 -12.81
C VAL A 293 -13.23 7.90 -12.10
N VAL A 294 -14.11 8.91 -12.13
CA VAL A 294 -15.45 8.82 -11.55
C VAL A 294 -16.30 7.77 -12.28
N ALA A 295 -16.25 7.74 -13.61
CA ALA A 295 -16.95 6.72 -14.39
C ALA A 295 -16.44 5.31 -14.04
N PHE A 296 -15.13 5.11 -13.98
CA PHE A 296 -14.54 3.82 -13.61
C PHE A 296 -14.86 3.42 -12.16
N TYR A 297 -14.87 4.38 -11.22
CA TYR A 297 -15.30 4.14 -9.84
C TYR A 297 -16.72 3.56 -9.78
N ASN A 298 -17.66 4.14 -10.53
CA ASN A 298 -19.04 3.65 -10.59
C ASN A 298 -19.15 2.25 -11.23
N GLU A 299 -18.31 1.96 -12.23
CA GLU A 299 -18.19 0.60 -12.80
C GLU A 299 -17.73 -0.41 -11.74
N VAL A 300 -16.70 -0.06 -10.96
CA VAL A 300 -16.19 -0.91 -9.87
C VAL A 300 -17.25 -1.15 -8.80
N LEU A 301 -18.02 -0.13 -8.41
CA LEU A 301 -19.14 -0.31 -7.45
C LEU A 301 -20.19 -1.29 -7.97
N SER A 302 -20.57 -1.17 -9.25
CA SER A 302 -21.53 -2.05 -9.90
C SER A 302 -21.04 -3.51 -9.94
N LEU A 303 -19.79 -3.73 -10.38
CA LEU A 303 -19.15 -5.04 -10.42
C LEU A 303 -19.02 -5.69 -9.04
N SER A 304 -18.89 -4.86 -8.00
CA SER A 304 -18.67 -5.34 -6.64
C SER A 304 -19.97 -5.64 -5.87
N GLY A 305 -21.13 -5.46 -6.50
CA GLY A 305 -22.43 -5.59 -5.83
C GLY A 305 -22.66 -4.54 -4.74
N TYR A 306 -21.78 -3.53 -4.63
CA TYR A 306 -21.91 -2.42 -3.70
C TYR A 306 -22.80 -1.34 -4.32
N ILE A 307 -24.06 -1.69 -4.61
CA ILE A 307 -25.07 -0.68 -4.92
C ILE A 307 -25.37 0.05 -3.61
N SER A 308 -24.78 1.23 -3.44
CA SER A 308 -25.27 2.19 -2.46
C SER A 308 -26.69 2.58 -2.86
N ALA A 309 -27.63 2.32 -1.95
CA ALA A 309 -28.92 2.96 -1.94
C ALA A 309 -28.73 4.49 -1.95
N SER A 310 -29.60 5.16 -2.72
CA SER A 310 -29.81 6.61 -2.81
C SER A 310 -28.80 7.42 -3.64
N ILE A 311 -28.90 7.29 -4.96
CA ILE A 311 -29.04 8.50 -5.79
C ILE A 311 -30.54 8.74 -5.89
N ARG A 312 -31.13 9.44 -4.91
CA ARG A 312 -32.33 10.24 -5.17
C ARG A 312 -31.82 11.52 -5.81
N THR A 313 -31.75 11.52 -7.13
CA THR A 313 -31.95 12.76 -7.87
C THR A 313 -33.36 13.22 -7.54
N ASP A 314 -33.48 14.27 -6.72
CA ASP A 314 -34.70 15.06 -6.64
C ASP A 314 -34.92 15.74 -7.99
N ALA A 315 -35.50 14.99 -8.91
CA ALA A 315 -36.03 15.44 -10.18
C ALA A 315 -37.19 14.50 -10.49
N ASP A 316 -38.33 14.77 -9.85
CA ASP A 316 -39.71 14.52 -10.31
C ASP A 316 -40.65 14.39 -9.09
N GLN A 317 -41.10 15.53 -8.58
CA GLN A 317 -42.42 15.59 -7.96
C GLN A 317 -43.44 15.97 -9.04
N PRO A 318 -44.26 15.02 -9.55
CA PRO A 318 -45.52 15.39 -10.16
C PRO A 318 -46.54 15.65 -9.04
N GLY A 319 -47.22 16.79 -9.15
CA GLY A 319 -48.20 17.25 -8.17
C GLY A 319 -49.41 16.32 -8.03
N ASN A 320 -49.94 16.29 -6.81
CA ASN A 320 -51.35 16.09 -6.44
C ASN A 320 -51.39 16.28 -4.92
N SER A 321 -52.39 16.86 -4.27
CA SER A 321 -53.72 17.31 -4.62
C SER A 321 -54.23 18.03 -3.37
N GLY A 322 -55.02 19.08 -3.54
CA GLY A 322 -55.64 19.78 -2.41
C GLY A 322 -56.50 18.86 -1.54
N ASN A 323 -56.56 19.18 -0.25
CA ASN A 323 -57.76 19.06 0.55
C ASN A 323 -57.60 19.91 1.82
N ASP A 324 -57.91 21.20 1.70
CA ASP A 324 -58.19 22.05 2.86
C ASP A 324 -59.66 21.87 3.24
N SER A 325 -59.89 21.40 4.46
CA SER A 325 -61.18 21.44 5.13
C SER A 325 -60.93 21.57 6.64
N ALA A 326 -60.91 22.82 7.11
CA ALA A 326 -61.51 23.28 8.37
C ALA A 326 -61.53 24.81 8.38
#